data_AF-A0A5A9P933-F1
#
_entry.id   AF-A0A5A9P933-F1
#
_cell.length_a   1.000
_cell.length_b   1.000
_cell.length_c   1.000
_cell.angle_alpha   90.00
_cell.angle_beta   90.00
_cell.angle_gamma   90.00
#
_symmetry.space_group_name_H-M   'P 1'
#
loop_
_entity.id
_entity.type
_entity.pdbx_description
1 polymer ?
#
loop_
_entity_poly.entity_id
_entity_poly.type
_entity_poly.pdbx_seq_one_letter_code
_entity_poly.pdbx_strand_id
1 'polypeptide(L)'
;MSSLCYSHAQCIETRRSEDLEHVVEEELCLQIQACSRKLSVIKDVLARRHMKVAFFGRTSNGKSTVINAMPRERVLPSGIGETTNCFLHVEGTDGPYH
;
A
#
# COMPACT_ATOMS: atom_id res chain seq x y z
N MET A 1 14.09 12.14 -0.50
CA MET A 1 15.31 11.35 -0.79
C MET A 1 16.33 11.44 0.36
N SER A 2 15.91 11.49 1.63
CA SER A 2 16.76 12.04 2.70
C SER A 2 16.80 11.28 4.04
N SER A 3 16.25 10.07 4.14
CA SER A 3 16.38 9.25 5.37
C SER A 3 17.20 7.98 5.18
N LEU A 4 17.08 7.30 4.03
CA LEU A 4 17.80 6.04 3.77
C LEU A 4 19.32 6.22 3.61
N CYS A 5 19.77 7.34 3.02
CA CYS A 5 21.20 7.67 2.93
C CYS A 5 21.81 7.97 4.30
N TYR A 6 21.03 8.51 5.24
CA TYR A 6 21.52 8.81 6.59
C TYR A 6 21.83 7.53 7.36
N SER A 7 20.99 6.50 7.23
CA SER A 7 21.21 5.19 7.83
C SER A 7 22.42 4.45 7.23
N HIS A 8 22.67 4.63 5.93
CA HIS A 8 23.82 4.05 5.24
C HIS A 8 25.15 4.67 5.70
N ALA A 9 25.16 5.98 6.01
CA ALA A 9 26.33 6.68 6.55
C ALA A 9 26.59 6.30 8.03
N GLN A 10 25.53 6.10 8.81
CA GLN A 10 25.64 5.83 10.25
C GLN A 10 26.15 4.42 10.58
N CYS A 11 25.98 3.44 9.68
CA CYS A 11 26.61 2.12 9.80
C CYS A 11 28.11 2.12 9.44
N ILE A 12 28.60 3.14 8.73
CA ILE A 12 30.01 3.23 8.31
C ILE A 12 30.82 4.06 9.32
N GLU A 13 30.22 5.05 9.99
CA GLU A 13 30.92 5.96 10.90
C GLU A 13 31.18 5.45 12.32
N THR A 14 30.64 4.29 12.73
CA THR A 14 30.92 3.73 14.07
C THR A 14 32.34 3.13 14.23
N ARG A 15 33.21 3.29 13.23
CA ARG A 15 34.62 2.84 13.23
C ARG A 15 35.57 3.77 14.01
N ARG A 16 35.21 4.16 15.23
CA ARG A 16 36.17 4.77 16.16
C ARG A 16 35.92 4.38 17.61
N SER A 17 36.12 3.09 17.89
CA SER A 17 36.32 2.55 19.23
C SER A 17 37.16 1.29 19.08
N GLU A 18 38.40 1.32 19.56
CA GLU A 18 39.40 0.25 19.38
C GLU A 18 39.13 -1.02 20.22
N ASP A 19 37.96 -1.13 20.87
CA ASP A 19 37.66 -2.20 21.85
C ASP A 19 36.56 -3.20 21.44
N LEU A 20 36.10 -3.24 20.17
CA LEU A 20 35.09 -4.23 19.72
C LEU A 20 35.55 -5.03 18.49
N GLU A 21 36.81 -5.46 18.47
CA GLU A 21 37.40 -6.16 17.32
C GLU A 21 36.87 -7.57 17.04
N HIS A 22 35.88 -8.09 17.79
CA HIS A 22 35.48 -9.50 17.60
C HIS A 22 34.02 -9.88 17.90
N VAL A 23 33.02 -9.04 17.59
CA VAL A 23 31.60 -9.44 17.79
C VAL A 23 30.66 -9.14 16.62
N VAL A 24 31.14 -8.64 15.48
CA VAL A 24 30.29 -8.51 14.30
C VAL A 24 30.96 -9.13 13.10
N GLU A 25 30.63 -10.40 12.87
CA GLU A 25 30.90 -11.10 11.62
C GLU A 25 30.25 -10.28 10.49
N GLU A 26 31.04 -9.86 9.50
CA GLU A 26 30.59 -9.01 8.38
C GLU A 26 29.36 -9.60 7.68
N GLU A 27 29.25 -10.94 7.67
CA GLU A 27 28.10 -11.67 7.18
C GLU A 27 26.79 -11.32 7.93
N LEU A 28 26.83 -11.17 9.25
CA LEU A 28 25.65 -10.80 10.05
C LEU A 28 25.14 -9.40 9.70
N CYS A 29 26.04 -8.44 9.49
CA CYS A 29 25.69 -7.10 9.01
C CYS A 29 24.97 -7.15 7.66
N LEU A 30 25.51 -7.93 6.72
CA LEU A 30 24.90 -8.12 5.40
C LEU A 30 23.52 -8.78 5.51
N GLN A 31 23.35 -9.76 6.40
CA GLN A 31 22.07 -10.41 6.66
C GLN A 31 21.03 -9.44 7.25
N ILE A 32 21.42 -8.60 8.22
CA ILE A 32 20.54 -7.58 8.81
C ILE A 32 20.12 -6.55 7.77
N GLN A 33 21.05 -6.08 6.93
CA GLN A 33 20.73 -5.16 5.83
C GLN A 33 19.77 -5.80 4.81
N ALA A 34 20.01 -7.05 4.45
CA ALA A 34 19.12 -7.80 3.56
C ALA A 34 17.73 -7.98 4.17
N CYS A 35 17.65 -8.26 5.48
CA CYS A 35 16.40 -8.37 6.22
C CYS A 35 15.63 -7.05 6.25
N SER A 36 16.32 -5.95 6.58
CA SER A 36 15.75 -4.59 6.58
C SER A 36 15.13 -4.24 5.21
N ARG A 37 15.84 -4.58 4.12
CA ARG A 37 15.32 -4.38 2.77
C ARG A 37 14.06 -5.21 2.49
N LYS A 38 14.03 -6.48 2.92
CA LYS A 38 12.83 -7.35 2.79
C LYS A 38 11.65 -6.76 3.57
N LEU A 39 11.88 -6.28 4.80
CA LEU A 39 10.84 -5.67 5.63
C LEU A 39 10.28 -4.40 5.01
N SER A 40 11.12 -3.57 4.37
CA SER A 40 10.65 -2.39 3.64
C SER A 40 9.66 -2.78 2.53
N VAL A 41 9.99 -3.80 1.73
CA VAL A 41 9.09 -4.27 0.66
C VAL A 41 7.78 -4.80 1.23
N ILE A 42 7.83 -5.58 2.32
CA ILE A 42 6.62 -6.09 2.97
C ILE A 42 5.75 -4.93 3.46
N LYS A 43 6.35 -3.92 4.09
CA LYS A 43 5.65 -2.71 4.54
C LYS A 43 4.93 -2.02 3.37
N ASP A 44 5.62 -1.85 2.25
CA ASP A 44 5.06 -1.19 1.06
C ASP A 44 3.93 -2.00 0.40
N VAL A 45 3.97 -3.34 0.48
CA VAL A 45 2.89 -4.22 0.01
C VAL A 45 1.68 -4.12 0.95
N LEU A 46 1.91 -4.18 2.26
CA LEU A 46 0.84 -4.11 3.27
C LEU A 46 0.14 -2.75 3.27
N ALA A 47 0.87 -1.65 3.07
CA ALA A 47 0.31 -0.30 3.02
C ALA A 47 -0.71 -0.09 1.87
N ARG A 48 -0.65 -0.89 0.81
CA ARG A 48 -1.57 -0.82 -0.34
C ARG A 48 -2.76 -1.78 -0.24
N ARG A 49 -2.85 -2.57 0.84
CA ARG A 49 -3.90 -3.59 1.00
C ARG A 49 -5.24 -2.92 1.30
N HIS A 50 -6.18 -3.05 0.36
CA HIS A 50 -7.58 -2.66 0.54
C HIS A 50 -8.50 -3.87 0.33
N MET A 51 -9.67 -3.84 0.95
CA MET A 51 -10.71 -4.83 0.72
C MET A 51 -11.36 -4.59 -0.64
N LYS A 52 -11.57 -5.66 -1.42
CA LYS A 52 -12.25 -5.59 -2.72
C LYS A 52 -13.54 -6.38 -2.67
N VAL A 53 -14.64 -5.75 -3.10
CA VAL A 53 -15.94 -6.41 -3.30
C VAL A 53 -16.32 -6.21 -4.77
N ALA A 54 -16.75 -7.28 -5.43
CA ALA A 54 -17.16 -7.26 -6.82
C ALA A 54 -18.63 -7.68 -6.95
N PHE A 55 -19.41 -6.91 -7.72
CA PHE A 55 -20.83 -7.14 -7.94
C PHE A 55 -21.07 -7.66 -9.36
N PHE A 56 -21.65 -8.85 -9.46
CA PHE A 56 -21.97 -9.50 -10.74
C PHE A 56 -23.48 -9.73 -10.87
N GLY A 57 -24.00 -9.73 -12.10
CA GLY A 57 -25.42 -9.95 -12.38
C GLY A 57 -25.85 -9.40 -13.74
N ARG A 58 -27.02 -9.81 -14.23
CA ARG A 58 -27.59 -9.34 -15.51
C ARG A 58 -27.79 -7.82 -15.52
N THR A 59 -27.90 -7.25 -16.71
CA THR A 59 -28.26 -5.84 -16.91
C THR A 59 -29.55 -5.51 -16.15
N SER A 60 -29.60 -4.34 -15.51
CA SER A 60 -30.75 -3.87 -14.72
C SER A 60 -31.05 -4.62 -13.41
N ASN A 61 -30.21 -5.56 -12.96
CA ASN A 61 -30.32 -6.20 -11.62
C ASN A 61 -29.98 -5.26 -10.43
N GLY A 62 -29.89 -3.95 -10.65
CA GLY A 62 -29.65 -2.99 -9.57
C GLY A 62 -28.23 -2.97 -8.99
N LYS A 63 -27.21 -3.47 -9.71
CA LYS A 63 -25.80 -3.47 -9.25
C LYS A 63 -25.32 -2.08 -8.82
N SER A 64 -25.48 -1.07 -9.68
CA SER A 64 -25.11 0.31 -9.36
C SER A 64 -25.96 0.89 -8.22
N THR A 65 -27.22 0.49 -8.12
CA THR A 65 -28.13 0.89 -7.01
C THR A 65 -27.63 0.35 -5.67
N VAL A 66 -27.20 -0.90 -5.62
CA VAL A 66 -26.64 -1.51 -4.40
C VAL A 66 -25.32 -0.83 -4.03
N ILE A 67 -24.44 -0.56 -5.00
CA ILE A 67 -23.18 0.15 -4.76
C ILE A 67 -23.45 1.55 -4.22
N ASN A 68 -24.40 2.31 -4.79
CA ASN A 68 -24.77 3.66 -4.33
C ASN A 68 -25.53 3.70 -2.99
N ALA A 69 -25.98 2.56 -2.48
CA ALA A 69 -26.61 2.48 -1.16
C ALA A 69 -25.59 2.27 -0.04
N MET A 70 -24.36 1.84 -0.37
CA MET A 70 -23.31 1.54 0.61
C MET A 70 -22.60 2.80 1.14
N PRO A 71 -21.98 3.66 0.30
CA PRO A 71 -21.75 5.04 0.65
C PRO A 71 -23.11 5.74 0.57
N ARG A 72 -23.49 6.58 1.53
CA ARG A 72 -24.80 7.28 1.53
C ARG A 72 -24.89 8.40 0.47
N GLU A 73 -24.19 8.22 -0.65
CA GLU A 73 -23.96 9.18 -1.73
C GLU A 73 -24.02 8.46 -3.08
N ARG A 74 -24.43 9.19 -4.12
CA ARG A 74 -24.57 8.64 -5.47
C ARG A 74 -23.24 8.66 -6.21
N VAL A 75 -22.49 7.56 -6.10
CA VAL A 75 -21.12 7.46 -6.65
C VAL A 75 -21.09 6.94 -8.09
N LEU A 76 -22.04 6.09 -8.48
CA LEU A 76 -22.19 5.53 -9.82
C LEU A 76 -23.46 6.04 -10.53
N PRO A 77 -23.46 6.16 -11.87
CA PRO A 77 -24.68 6.40 -12.63
C PRO A 77 -25.69 5.26 -12.37
N SER A 78 -26.94 5.64 -12.08
CA SER A 78 -28.01 4.70 -11.75
C SER A 78 -29.36 5.22 -12.24
N GLY A 79 -29.59 5.17 -13.56
CA GLY A 79 -30.86 5.44 -14.24
C GLY A 79 -31.46 4.21 -14.95
N ILE A 80 -32.75 4.26 -15.29
CA ILE A 80 -33.42 3.23 -16.12
C ILE A 80 -32.75 3.22 -17.51
N GLY A 81 -32.15 2.10 -17.90
CA GLY A 81 -31.50 1.95 -19.22
C GLY A 81 -30.04 2.39 -19.28
N GLU A 82 -29.46 2.91 -18.20
CA GLU A 82 -28.03 3.16 -18.13
C GLU A 82 -27.29 1.83 -17.94
N THR A 83 -26.42 1.48 -18.89
CA THR A 83 -25.62 0.26 -18.86
C THR A 83 -24.14 0.60 -18.94
N THR A 84 -23.35 0.00 -18.04
CA THR A 84 -21.90 0.15 -18.03
C THR A 84 -21.28 -0.93 -18.88
N ASN A 85 -20.68 -0.59 -20.03
CA ASN A 85 -20.02 -1.55 -20.93
C ASN A 85 -18.60 -1.95 -20.45
N CYS A 86 -18.17 -1.45 -19.29
CA CYS A 86 -16.87 -1.73 -18.71
C CYS A 86 -17.00 -2.01 -17.20
N PHE A 87 -15.95 -2.62 -16.63
CA PHE A 87 -15.83 -2.71 -15.18
C PHE A 87 -15.59 -1.32 -14.60
N LEU A 88 -16.43 -0.94 -13.63
CA LEU A 88 -16.24 0.28 -12.85
C LEU A 88 -15.66 -0.07 -11.48
N HIS A 89 -14.66 0.70 -11.06
CA HIS A 89 -14.00 0.58 -9.77
C HIS A 89 -14.21 1.88 -8.99
N VAL A 90 -14.58 1.75 -7.71
CA VAL A 90 -14.81 2.88 -6.80
C VAL A 90 -13.92 2.67 -5.58
N GLU A 91 -13.15 3.69 -5.23
CA GLU A 91 -12.26 3.72 -4.07
C GLU A 91 -12.31 5.11 -3.43
N GLY A 92 -12.21 5.17 -2.10
CA GLY A 92 -12.15 6.44 -1.35
C GLY A 92 -10.79 7.12 -1.50
N THR A 93 -10.75 8.44 -1.45
CA THR A 93 -9.51 9.23 -1.51
C THR A 93 -9.48 10.24 -0.37
N ASP A 94 -8.31 10.53 0.20
CA ASP A 94 -8.13 11.48 1.33
C ASP A 94 -8.22 12.97 0.92
N GLY A 95 -8.85 13.29 -0.20
CA GLY A 95 -8.93 14.66 -0.74
C GLY A 95 -9.84 15.58 0.10
N PRO A 96 -9.58 16.90 0.13
CA PRO A 96 -10.26 17.85 1.03
C PRO A 96 -11.71 18.22 0.62
N TYR A 97 -12.29 17.57 -0.38
CA TYR A 97 -13.61 17.90 -0.90
C TYR A 97 -14.61 16.83 -0.46
N HIS A 98 -15.20 17.04 0.71
CA HIS A 98 -16.53 16.56 1.09
C HIS A 98 -17.57 17.63 0.75
#